data_AF-A0A838EL31-F1
#
_entry.id   AF-A0A838EL31-F1
#
_cell.length_a   1.000
_cell.length_b   1.000
_cell.length_c   1.000
_cell.angle_alpha   90.00
_cell.angle_beta   90.00
_cell.angle_gamma   90.00
#
_symmetry.space_group_name_H-M   'P 1'
#
loop_
_entity.id
_entity.type
_entity.pdbx_description
1 polymer ?
#
loop_
_entity_poly.entity_id
_entity_poly.type
_entity_poly.pdbx_seq_one_letter_code
_entity_poly.pdbx_strand_id
1 'polypeptide(L)'
;MARIDNLLYSNVQMQGPQRRQWLLQHSPQHLQQSAALVVRALHQREPSTSQSTLVLGAGACTEVPLVDLARASAEVVLVDLDLPSMQQARGELTSAALRKQVRILKDDISGGVSQHLARLLAQQNWSQLAAQGARAVFDAAALCLEQCPVPDPPHLQELAPGDFGLVVSSLVMTQLFSYPILDVLDAIQNSAPALLNEQERHRRYQDAAQDFRIHIINAHLHLLRTLLDTGGVAVLLSDIRGFVFNVHGTDHDATHRRAIPLVPRAFPDLVHDTFTLMEEAHWEWLTDLSTEQRPGRGYEVVGYMLKP
;
A
#
# COMPACT_ATOMS: atom_id res chain seq x y z
N MET A 1 -2.08 -20.74 -2.83
CA MET A 1 -0.97 -19.87 -2.43
C MET A 1 -1.44 -18.45 -2.69
N ALA A 2 -1.33 -17.54 -1.72
CA ALA A 2 -1.84 -16.19 -1.87
C ALA A 2 -0.82 -15.34 -2.63
N ARG A 3 -1.26 -14.34 -3.41
CA ARG A 3 -0.36 -13.45 -4.16
C ARG A 3 0.65 -12.75 -3.27
N ILE A 4 0.26 -12.47 -2.03
CA ILE A 4 1.11 -11.85 -1.01
C ILE A 4 2.38 -12.68 -0.73
N ASP A 5 2.33 -14.01 -0.91
CA ASP A 5 3.48 -14.91 -0.73
C ASP A 5 4.56 -14.71 -1.81
N ASN A 6 4.18 -14.12 -2.96
CA ASN A 6 5.07 -13.85 -4.10
C ASN A 6 5.62 -12.41 -4.13
N LEU A 7 5.35 -11.60 -3.09
CA LEU A 7 5.83 -10.21 -2.99
C LEU A 7 7.34 -10.09 -3.23
N LEU A 8 8.12 -11.02 -2.67
CA LEU A 8 9.57 -11.06 -2.77
C LEU A 8 10.08 -11.10 -4.21
N TYR A 9 9.34 -11.72 -5.14
CA TYR A 9 9.76 -11.81 -6.55
C TYR A 9 9.35 -10.58 -7.35
N SER A 10 8.20 -10.00 -7.00
CA SER A 10 7.60 -8.87 -7.71
C SER A 10 8.32 -7.55 -7.36
N ASN A 11 8.79 -7.42 -6.13
CA ASN A 11 9.34 -6.16 -5.64
C ASN A 11 10.80 -5.91 -6.03
N VAL A 12 11.60 -6.93 -6.35
CA VAL A 12 13.06 -6.78 -6.60
C VAL A 12 13.37 -5.75 -7.70
N GLN A 13 12.48 -5.56 -8.66
CA GLN A 13 12.65 -4.58 -9.75
C GLN A 13 12.07 -3.19 -9.43
N MET A 14 11.22 -3.10 -8.40
CA MET A 14 10.39 -1.94 -8.11
C MET A 14 10.78 -1.19 -6.83
N GLN A 15 11.85 -1.60 -6.15
CA GLN A 15 12.33 -0.92 -4.95
C GLN A 15 13.86 -0.96 -4.79
N GLY A 16 14.38 -0.20 -3.83
CA GLY A 16 15.78 -0.17 -3.45
C GLY A 16 16.60 0.83 -4.28
N PRO A 17 17.94 0.72 -4.27
CA PRO A 17 18.84 1.77 -4.73
C PRO A 17 18.82 1.93 -6.24
N GLN A 18 18.69 0.85 -7.00
CA GLN A 18 18.55 0.89 -8.46
C GLN A 18 17.26 1.61 -8.85
N ARG A 19 16.14 1.26 -8.19
CA ARG A 19 14.87 1.94 -8.41
C ARG A 19 14.93 3.40 -8.01
N ARG A 20 15.55 3.74 -6.87
CA ARG A 20 15.76 5.12 -6.42
C ARG A 20 16.54 5.93 -7.46
N GLN A 21 17.61 5.37 -8.03
CA GLN A 21 18.36 6.01 -9.12
C GLN A 21 17.51 6.22 -10.37
N TRP A 22 16.71 5.23 -10.75
CA TRP A 22 15.77 5.36 -11.87
C TRP A 22 14.74 6.47 -11.62
N LEU A 23 14.18 6.53 -10.40
CA LEU A 23 13.23 7.58 -10.03
C LEU A 23 13.86 8.97 -9.98
N LEU A 24 15.12 9.11 -9.58
CA LEU A 24 15.83 10.39 -9.67
C LEU A 24 15.92 10.91 -11.11
N GLN A 25 15.94 10.01 -12.10
CA GLN A 25 16.01 10.39 -13.53
C GLN A 25 14.63 10.65 -14.13
N HIS A 26 13.61 9.87 -13.75
CA HIS A 26 12.32 9.85 -14.46
C HIS A 26 11.14 10.37 -13.64
N SER A 27 11.27 10.46 -12.32
CA SER A 27 10.23 10.98 -11.41
C SER A 27 10.86 11.62 -10.16
N PRO A 28 11.78 12.59 -10.30
CA PRO A 28 12.50 13.14 -9.15
C PRO A 28 11.56 13.83 -8.15
N GLN A 29 10.46 14.41 -8.65
CA GLN A 29 9.42 15.00 -7.80
C GLN A 29 8.83 13.99 -6.81
N HIS A 30 8.68 12.72 -7.20
CA HIS A 30 8.16 11.70 -6.30
C HIS A 30 9.04 11.50 -5.08
N LEU A 31 10.35 11.31 -5.28
CA LEU A 31 11.28 11.16 -4.17
C LEU A 31 11.37 12.44 -3.33
N GLN A 32 11.38 13.61 -3.97
CA GLN A 32 11.45 14.89 -3.28
C GLN A 32 10.20 15.15 -2.41
N GLN A 33 9.00 14.94 -2.95
CA GLN A 33 7.75 15.19 -2.23
C GLN A 33 7.55 14.18 -1.10
N SER A 34 7.77 12.87 -1.35
CA SER A 34 7.70 11.84 -0.32
C SER A 34 8.67 12.13 0.84
N ALA A 35 9.93 12.42 0.53
CA ALA A 35 10.92 12.71 1.56
C ALA A 35 10.62 14.03 2.29
N ALA A 36 10.22 15.08 1.58
CA ALA A 36 9.92 16.36 2.19
C ALA A 36 8.72 16.27 3.14
N LEU A 37 7.68 15.52 2.79
CA LEU A 37 6.51 15.34 3.65
C LEU A 37 6.87 14.56 4.92
N VAL A 38 7.63 13.46 4.80
CA VAL A 38 8.11 12.68 5.94
C VAL A 38 9.00 13.51 6.87
N VAL A 39 9.95 14.27 6.30
CA VAL A 39 10.84 15.14 7.08
C VAL A 39 10.05 16.28 7.72
N ARG A 40 9.06 16.88 7.05
CA ARG A 40 8.20 17.91 7.67
C ARG A 40 7.43 17.32 8.85
N ALA A 41 6.81 16.16 8.70
CA ALA A 41 6.08 15.49 9.79
C ALA A 41 6.97 15.19 11.00
N LEU A 42 8.20 14.73 10.76
CA LEU A 42 9.20 14.53 11.81
C LEU A 42 9.50 15.81 12.62
N HIS A 43 9.51 16.98 11.99
CA HIS A 43 9.71 18.27 12.67
C HIS A 43 8.43 18.82 13.34
N GLN A 44 7.25 18.37 12.90
CA GLN A 44 5.95 18.74 13.49
C GLN A 44 5.61 17.91 14.73
N ARG A 45 6.37 16.84 14.97
CA ARG A 45 6.28 16.02 16.18
C ARG A 45 6.55 16.87 17.42
N GLU A 46 5.62 16.85 18.38
CA GLU A 46 5.77 17.62 19.62
C GLU A 46 6.95 17.10 20.47
N PRO A 47 7.73 17.97 21.15
CA PRO A 47 8.90 17.54 21.91
C PRO A 47 8.63 16.52 23.02
N SER A 48 7.40 16.49 23.54
CA SER A 48 6.96 15.56 24.60
C SER A 48 6.58 14.17 24.10
N THR A 49 6.46 13.98 22.79
CA THR A 49 6.08 12.70 22.19
C THR A 49 7.26 11.73 22.08
N SER A 50 6.94 10.45 21.93
CA SER A 50 7.88 9.38 21.65
C SER A 50 8.85 9.75 20.52
N GLN A 51 10.14 9.56 20.78
CA GLN A 51 11.19 9.76 19.79
C GLN A 51 11.31 8.58 18.81
N SER A 52 10.47 7.55 18.93
CA SER A 52 10.43 6.41 18.01
C SER A 52 9.61 6.73 16.76
N THR A 53 10.06 6.18 15.63
CA THR A 53 9.39 6.28 14.33
C THR A 53 9.02 4.90 13.82
N LEU A 54 7.83 4.74 13.27
CA LEU A 54 7.38 3.52 12.61
C LEU A 54 7.18 3.76 11.10
N VAL A 55 7.60 2.80 10.29
CA VAL A 55 7.32 2.77 8.84
C VAL A 55 6.60 1.47 8.50
N LEU A 56 5.34 1.56 8.10
CA LEU A 56 4.50 0.47 7.62
C LEU A 56 4.55 0.39 6.10
N GLY A 57 4.69 -0.83 5.57
CA GLY A 57 4.96 -1.03 4.14
C GLY A 57 6.35 -0.53 3.78
N ALA A 58 7.34 -0.80 4.65
CA ALA A 58 8.65 -0.18 4.55
C ALA A 58 9.44 -0.58 3.30
N GLY A 59 9.22 -1.78 2.76
CA GLY A 59 9.97 -2.33 1.64
C GLY A 59 11.48 -2.09 1.76
N ALA A 60 12.10 -1.58 0.69
CA ALA A 60 13.50 -1.15 0.68
C ALA A 60 13.69 0.35 1.05
N CYS A 61 12.69 1.03 1.60
CA CYS A 61 12.69 2.48 1.88
C CYS A 61 13.19 3.28 0.67
N THR A 62 12.56 3.07 -0.49
CA THR A 62 13.01 3.70 -1.74
C THR A 62 12.78 5.22 -1.68
N GLU A 63 11.61 5.61 -1.21
CA GLU A 63 11.07 6.97 -1.09
C GLU A 63 11.13 7.52 0.33
N VAL A 64 11.28 6.65 1.33
CA VAL A 64 11.38 7.03 2.75
C VAL A 64 12.81 7.49 3.07
N PRO A 65 13.00 8.69 3.65
CA PRO A 65 14.31 9.25 3.98
C PRO A 65 14.90 8.59 5.25
N LEU A 66 15.25 7.31 5.17
CA LEU A 66 15.64 6.49 6.32
C LEU A 66 16.85 7.04 7.10
N VAL A 67 17.79 7.69 6.41
CA VAL A 67 18.95 8.34 7.06
C VAL A 67 18.51 9.47 7.98
N ASP A 68 17.56 10.31 7.55
CA ASP A 68 17.08 11.44 8.33
C ASP A 68 16.21 10.95 9.48
N LEU A 69 15.37 9.95 9.25
CA LEU A 69 14.59 9.30 10.30
C LEU A 69 15.48 8.69 11.39
N ALA A 70 16.51 7.93 11.02
CA ALA A 70 17.42 7.30 11.97
C ALA A 70 18.21 8.33 12.79
N ARG A 71 18.61 9.46 12.19
CA ARG A 71 19.32 10.53 12.89
C ARG A 71 18.45 11.26 13.92
N ALA A 72 17.17 11.43 13.62
CA ALA A 72 16.24 12.22 14.42
C ALA A 72 15.38 11.39 15.38
N SER A 73 15.48 10.06 15.31
CA SER A 73 14.70 9.14 16.13
C SER A 73 15.58 8.37 17.11
N ALA A 74 15.04 8.02 18.27
CA ALA A 74 15.69 7.08 19.18
C ALA A 74 15.73 5.67 18.58
N GLU A 75 14.65 5.29 17.88
CA GLU A 75 14.51 4.05 17.13
C GLU A 75 13.69 4.31 15.86
N VAL A 76 13.99 3.59 14.78
CA VAL A 76 13.12 3.46 13.61
C VAL A 76 12.74 2.00 13.44
N VAL A 77 11.45 1.70 13.44
CA VAL A 77 10.93 0.35 13.22
C VAL A 77 10.40 0.25 11.79
N LEU A 78 10.94 -0.69 11.02
CA LEU A 78 10.47 -1.01 9.66
C LEU A 78 9.57 -2.24 9.73
N VAL A 79 8.36 -2.15 9.18
CA VAL A 79 7.39 -3.26 9.12
C VAL A 79 6.98 -3.53 7.69
N ASP A 80 7.20 -4.76 7.24
CA ASP A 80 6.81 -5.26 5.93
C ASP A 80 6.85 -6.80 5.92
N LEU A 81 6.25 -7.43 4.92
CA LEU A 81 6.45 -8.85 4.64
C LEU A 81 7.77 -9.11 3.90
N ASP A 82 8.30 -8.12 3.20
CA ASP A 82 9.56 -8.17 2.45
C ASP A 82 10.78 -7.94 3.34
N LEU A 83 11.08 -8.94 4.17
CA LEU A 83 12.25 -8.95 5.04
C LEU A 83 13.58 -8.67 4.30
N PRO A 84 13.88 -9.31 3.14
CA PRO A 84 15.11 -9.04 2.40
C PRO A 84 15.27 -7.56 2.03
N SER A 85 14.18 -6.91 1.62
CA SER A 85 14.22 -5.51 1.19
C SER A 85 14.39 -4.55 2.37
N MET A 86 13.75 -4.82 3.51
CA MET A 86 14.01 -4.06 4.74
C MET A 86 15.46 -4.23 5.24
N GLN A 87 16.03 -5.42 5.09
CA GLN A 87 17.44 -5.67 5.41
C GLN A 87 18.37 -4.89 4.48
N GLN A 88 18.03 -4.81 3.19
CA GLN A 88 18.76 -3.99 2.23
C GLN A 88 18.69 -2.50 2.59
N ALA A 89 17.51 -1.97 2.89
CA ALA A 89 17.32 -0.58 3.32
C ALA A 89 18.20 -0.24 4.53
N ARG A 90 18.19 -1.09 5.56
CA ARG A 90 19.04 -0.92 6.73
C ARG A 90 20.53 -1.02 6.36
N GLY A 91 20.89 -1.90 5.43
CA GLY A 91 22.27 -2.07 4.94
C GLY A 91 22.84 -0.85 4.23
N GLU A 92 21.99 -0.03 3.60
CA GLU A 92 22.39 1.20 2.91
C GLU A 92 22.87 2.31 3.87
N LEU A 93 22.51 2.24 5.15
CA LEU A 93 23.00 3.18 6.16
C LEU A 93 24.49 2.96 6.39
N THR A 94 25.33 3.94 6.06
CA THR A 94 26.80 3.83 6.13
C THR A 94 27.32 3.68 7.57
N SER A 95 26.68 4.34 8.53
CA SER A 95 27.04 4.31 9.94
C SER A 95 26.48 3.08 10.66
N ALA A 96 27.35 2.33 11.35
CA ALA A 96 26.95 1.22 12.21
C ALA A 96 26.03 1.64 13.36
N ALA A 97 26.15 2.89 13.84
CA ALA A 97 25.27 3.41 14.88
C ALA A 97 23.84 3.61 14.34
N LEU A 98 23.69 4.20 13.15
CA LEU A 98 22.38 4.37 12.51
C LEU A 98 21.75 3.00 12.20
N ARG A 99 22.53 2.02 11.73
CA ARG A 99 22.04 0.65 11.53
C ARG A 99 21.47 0.01 12.79
N LYS A 100 22.04 0.30 13.96
CA LYS A 100 21.56 -0.23 15.26
C LYS A 100 20.26 0.43 15.74
N GLN A 101 19.98 1.65 15.29
CA GLN A 101 18.71 2.34 15.59
C GLN A 101 17.55 1.82 14.76
N VAL A 102 17.82 1.04 13.69
CA VAL A 102 16.79 0.48 12.82
C VAL A 102 16.44 -0.96 13.23
N ARG A 103 15.25 -1.13 13.80
CA ARG A 103 14.63 -2.43 14.06
C ARG A 103 13.80 -2.85 12.83
N ILE A 104 13.82 -4.14 12.54
CA ILE A 104 13.04 -4.73 11.44
C ILE A 104 12.07 -5.72 12.06
N LEU A 105 10.79 -5.59 11.70
CA LEU A 105 9.71 -6.49 12.09
C LEU A 105 9.06 -7.03 10.82
N LYS A 106 9.15 -8.34 10.61
CA LYS A 106 8.46 -8.98 9.48
C LYS A 106 7.04 -9.34 9.92
N ASP A 107 6.04 -8.60 9.44
CA ASP A 107 4.64 -8.84 9.80
C ASP A 107 3.67 -8.43 8.68
N ASP A 108 2.47 -8.99 8.70
CA ASP A 108 1.37 -8.65 7.79
C ASP A 108 0.54 -7.49 8.37
N ILE A 109 0.75 -6.29 7.84
CA ILE A 109 0.06 -5.08 8.30
C ILE A 109 -1.45 -5.09 8.02
N SER A 110 -1.97 -6.05 7.24
CA SER A 110 -3.41 -6.28 7.07
C SER A 110 -4.01 -7.15 8.19
N GLY A 111 -3.19 -7.77 9.05
CA GLY A 111 -3.67 -8.70 10.07
C GLY A 111 -4.09 -10.07 9.51
N GLY A 112 -3.49 -10.51 8.39
CA GLY A 112 -3.72 -11.84 7.83
C GLY A 112 -4.86 -11.93 6.81
N VAL A 113 -5.40 -10.81 6.34
CA VAL A 113 -6.56 -10.75 5.42
C VAL A 113 -6.36 -11.65 4.20
N SER A 114 -5.20 -11.60 3.55
CA SER A 114 -4.90 -12.43 2.37
C SER A 114 -4.98 -13.93 2.69
N GLN A 115 -4.48 -14.35 3.85
CA GLN A 115 -4.52 -15.75 4.27
C GLN A 115 -5.95 -16.20 4.60
N HIS A 116 -6.73 -15.34 5.25
CA HIS A 116 -8.14 -15.62 5.55
C HIS A 116 -8.96 -15.78 4.27
N LEU A 117 -8.80 -14.86 3.31
CA LEU A 117 -9.50 -14.94 2.03
C LEU A 117 -9.08 -16.19 1.25
N ALA A 118 -7.78 -16.50 1.19
CA ALA A 118 -7.29 -17.71 0.52
C ALA A 118 -7.93 -19.00 1.08
N ARG A 119 -8.16 -19.08 2.40
CA ARG A 119 -8.88 -20.21 3.02
C ARG A 119 -10.34 -20.29 2.59
N LEU A 120 -11.04 -19.15 2.52
CA LEU A 120 -12.43 -19.09 2.03
C LEU A 120 -12.55 -19.49 0.56
N LEU A 121 -11.62 -19.02 -0.27
CA LEU A 121 -11.57 -19.36 -1.70
C LEU A 121 -11.30 -20.85 -1.92
N ALA A 122 -10.44 -21.47 -1.11
CA ALA A 122 -10.13 -22.90 -1.20
C ALA A 122 -11.31 -23.81 -0.82
N GLN A 123 -12.32 -23.30 -0.11
CA GLN A 123 -13.52 -24.06 0.27
C GLN A 123 -14.59 -24.08 -0.84
N GLN A 124 -14.48 -23.22 -1.84
CA GLN A 124 -15.46 -23.16 -2.93
C GLN A 124 -15.19 -24.24 -3.99
N ASN A 125 -16.25 -24.87 -4.48
CA ASN A 125 -16.17 -25.78 -5.63
C ASN A 125 -16.32 -24.99 -6.94
N TRP A 126 -15.27 -24.28 -7.33
CA TRP A 126 -15.28 -23.36 -8.48
C TRP A 126 -15.70 -24.02 -9.79
N SER A 127 -15.32 -25.28 -10.03
CA SER A 127 -15.71 -26.00 -11.26
C SER A 127 -17.21 -26.30 -11.28
N GLN A 128 -17.80 -26.67 -10.14
CA GLN A 128 -19.24 -26.89 -10.04
C GLN A 128 -20.03 -25.58 -10.15
N LEU A 129 -19.52 -24.48 -9.57
CA LEU A 129 -20.10 -23.15 -9.70
C LEU A 129 -20.03 -22.65 -11.15
N ALA A 130 -18.91 -22.90 -11.84
CA ALA A 130 -18.73 -22.54 -13.25
C ALA A 130 -19.78 -23.22 -14.15
N ALA A 131 -20.11 -24.49 -13.89
CA ALA A 131 -21.16 -25.21 -14.60
C ALA A 131 -22.57 -24.61 -14.40
N GLN A 132 -22.77 -23.83 -13.33
CA GLN A 132 -24.02 -23.11 -13.04
C GLN A 132 -24.03 -21.69 -13.63
N GLY A 133 -22.93 -21.26 -14.26
CA GLY A 133 -22.80 -19.99 -14.95
C GLY A 133 -22.27 -18.84 -14.08
N ALA A 134 -22.10 -17.68 -14.71
CA ALA A 134 -21.41 -16.51 -14.13
C ALA A 134 -22.00 -16.06 -12.78
N ARG A 135 -23.34 -16.06 -12.65
CA ARG A 135 -24.01 -15.64 -11.42
C ARG A 135 -23.56 -16.47 -10.21
N ALA A 136 -23.52 -17.79 -10.33
CA ALA A 136 -23.11 -18.66 -9.23
C ALA A 136 -21.65 -18.42 -8.81
N VAL A 137 -20.76 -18.24 -9.79
CA VAL A 137 -19.34 -17.95 -9.56
C VAL A 137 -19.16 -16.62 -8.82
N PHE A 138 -19.81 -15.55 -9.29
CA PHE A 138 -19.63 -14.22 -8.70
C PHE A 138 -20.46 -14.01 -7.43
N ASP A 139 -21.56 -14.73 -7.22
CA ASP A 139 -22.24 -14.80 -5.92
C ASP A 139 -21.36 -15.47 -4.85
N ALA A 140 -20.63 -16.54 -5.22
CA ALA A 140 -19.68 -17.18 -4.31
C ALA A 140 -18.44 -16.30 -4.05
N ALA A 141 -17.91 -15.64 -5.08
CA ALA A 141 -16.81 -14.69 -4.94
C ALA A 141 -17.18 -13.51 -4.03
N ALA A 142 -18.38 -12.94 -4.21
CA ALA A 142 -18.92 -11.90 -3.32
C ALA A 142 -19.01 -12.40 -1.88
N LEU A 143 -19.56 -13.61 -1.68
CA LEU A 143 -19.65 -14.22 -0.34
C LEU A 143 -18.28 -14.39 0.32
N CYS A 144 -17.25 -14.79 -0.42
CA CYS A 144 -15.89 -14.90 0.13
C CYS A 144 -15.34 -13.54 0.61
N LEU A 145 -15.61 -12.46 -0.12
CA LEU A 145 -15.22 -11.11 0.29
C LEU A 145 -16.02 -10.63 1.50
N GLU A 146 -17.34 -10.81 1.49
CA GLU A 146 -18.26 -10.47 2.58
C GLU A 146 -17.91 -11.21 3.90
N GLN A 147 -17.46 -12.46 3.80
CA GLN A 147 -17.12 -13.31 4.95
C GLN A 147 -15.65 -13.21 5.38
N CYS A 148 -14.80 -12.54 4.61
CA CYS A 148 -13.40 -12.41 4.95
C CYS A 148 -13.24 -11.50 6.19
N PRO A 149 -12.73 -12.02 7.32
CA PRO A 149 -12.46 -11.16 8.47
C PRO A 149 -11.39 -10.12 8.10
N VAL A 150 -11.68 -8.86 8.43
CA VAL A 150 -10.73 -7.75 8.36
C VAL A 150 -10.57 -7.24 9.79
N PRO A 151 -9.47 -7.58 10.49
CA PRO A 151 -9.22 -7.06 11.83
C PRO A 151 -9.13 -5.54 11.81
N ASP A 152 -9.79 -4.88 12.75
CA ASP A 152 -9.86 -3.42 12.83
C ASP A 152 -9.68 -2.91 14.28
N PRO A 153 -8.52 -2.32 14.63
CA PRO A 153 -7.31 -2.26 13.81
C PRO A 153 -6.63 -3.65 13.71
N PRO A 154 -5.81 -3.90 12.67
CA PRO A 154 -4.87 -5.02 12.64
C PRO A 154 -3.95 -5.03 13.87
N HIS A 155 -3.66 -6.22 14.38
CA HIS A 155 -2.78 -6.38 15.54
C HIS A 155 -1.39 -6.83 15.12
N LEU A 156 -0.37 -6.02 15.42
CA LEU A 156 1.05 -6.30 15.17
C LEU A 156 1.71 -6.71 16.49
N GLN A 157 2.11 -7.98 16.63
CA GLN A 157 2.40 -8.60 17.94
C GLN A 157 3.51 -7.89 18.76
N GLU A 158 4.46 -7.25 18.08
CA GLU A 158 5.63 -6.61 18.71
C GLU A 158 5.52 -5.09 18.85
N LEU A 159 4.35 -4.50 18.56
CA LEU A 159 4.12 -3.06 18.63
C LEU A 159 2.97 -2.77 19.62
N ALA A 160 3.19 -1.87 20.58
CA ALA A 160 2.11 -1.44 21.46
C ALA A 160 1.42 -0.17 20.93
N PRO A 161 0.13 0.02 21.24
CA PRO A 161 -0.57 1.26 20.97
C PRO A 161 0.14 2.46 21.62
N GLY A 162 0.25 3.57 20.89
CA GLY A 162 0.83 4.81 21.42
C GLY A 162 2.36 4.86 21.48
N ASP A 163 3.08 3.88 20.93
CA ASP A 163 4.55 3.81 21.07
C ASP A 163 5.31 4.81 20.18
N PHE A 164 4.68 5.40 19.17
CA PHE A 164 5.39 6.11 18.10
C PHE A 164 4.96 7.57 17.97
N GLY A 165 5.91 8.50 18.03
CA GLY A 165 5.62 9.92 17.77
C GLY A 165 5.52 10.24 16.28
N LEU A 166 5.99 9.35 15.41
CA LEU A 166 5.81 9.41 13.96
C LEU A 166 5.46 8.04 13.40
N VAL A 167 4.37 7.93 12.65
CA VAL A 167 3.99 6.71 11.90
C VAL A 167 3.87 7.04 10.42
N VAL A 168 4.59 6.32 9.56
CA VAL A 168 4.58 6.49 8.10
C VAL A 168 3.98 5.26 7.45
N SER A 169 2.95 5.43 6.62
CA SER A 169 2.43 4.42 5.71
C SER A 169 2.95 4.69 4.30
N SER A 170 3.85 3.84 3.79
CA SER A 170 4.55 4.08 2.52
C SER A 170 3.94 3.29 1.37
N LEU A 171 3.06 3.92 0.57
CA LEU A 171 2.57 3.42 -0.74
C LEU A 171 2.03 1.97 -0.74
N VAL A 172 1.57 1.49 0.42
CA VAL A 172 1.14 0.09 0.59
C VAL A 172 -0.38 -0.08 0.51
N MET A 173 -1.14 1.00 0.70
CA MET A 173 -2.60 0.98 0.84
C MET A 173 -3.30 0.20 -0.29
N THR A 174 -2.96 0.49 -1.55
CA THR A 174 -3.57 -0.17 -2.70
C THR A 174 -3.27 -1.66 -2.75
N GLN A 175 -2.10 -2.08 -2.28
CA GLN A 175 -1.69 -3.48 -2.24
C GLN A 175 -2.50 -4.28 -1.21
N LEU A 176 -2.86 -3.66 -0.08
CA LEU A 176 -3.58 -4.31 1.02
C LEU A 176 -4.92 -4.90 0.58
N PHE A 177 -5.65 -4.22 -0.31
CA PHE A 177 -6.91 -4.74 -0.85
C PHE A 177 -6.79 -5.30 -2.27
N SER A 178 -5.83 -4.84 -3.09
CA SER A 178 -5.73 -5.31 -4.49
C SER A 178 -5.24 -6.74 -4.58
N TYR A 179 -4.27 -7.16 -3.76
CA TYR A 179 -3.79 -8.54 -3.82
C TYR A 179 -4.85 -9.57 -3.41
N PRO A 180 -5.59 -9.41 -2.30
CA PRO A 180 -6.69 -10.30 -1.99
C PRO A 180 -7.75 -10.36 -3.11
N ILE A 181 -8.12 -9.21 -3.69
CA ILE A 181 -9.10 -9.18 -4.79
C ILE A 181 -8.56 -9.90 -6.03
N LEU A 182 -7.29 -9.73 -6.36
CA LEU A 182 -6.65 -10.47 -7.46
C LEU A 182 -6.60 -11.98 -7.18
N ASP A 183 -6.45 -12.42 -5.93
CA ASP A 183 -6.52 -13.85 -5.59
C ASP A 183 -7.92 -14.44 -5.87
N VAL A 184 -8.99 -13.65 -5.67
CA VAL A 184 -10.35 -14.06 -6.08
C VAL A 184 -10.41 -14.26 -7.59
N LEU A 185 -9.87 -13.30 -8.36
CA LEU A 185 -9.87 -13.35 -9.82
C LEU A 185 -9.01 -14.48 -10.36
N ASP A 186 -7.87 -14.77 -9.74
CA ASP A 186 -7.02 -15.90 -10.11
C ASP A 186 -7.73 -17.23 -9.87
N ALA A 187 -8.47 -17.38 -8.76
CA ALA A 187 -9.28 -18.58 -8.50
C ALA A 187 -10.35 -18.81 -9.59
N ILE A 188 -11.02 -17.72 -10.02
CA ILE A 188 -12.01 -17.76 -11.10
C ILE A 188 -11.33 -18.03 -12.44
N GLN A 189 -10.24 -17.34 -12.77
CA GLN A 189 -9.50 -17.49 -14.02
C GLN A 189 -9.01 -18.93 -14.22
N ASN A 190 -8.55 -19.59 -13.15
CA ASN A 190 -8.08 -20.97 -13.21
C ASN A 190 -9.21 -21.99 -13.46
N SER A 191 -10.44 -21.66 -13.06
CA SER A 191 -11.57 -22.62 -13.07
C SER A 191 -12.60 -22.33 -14.15
N ALA A 192 -12.75 -21.07 -14.53
CA ALA A 192 -13.80 -20.54 -15.39
C ALA A 192 -13.31 -19.30 -16.18
N PRO A 193 -12.22 -19.41 -16.97
CA PRO A 193 -11.59 -18.27 -17.64
C PRO A 193 -12.55 -17.51 -18.58
N ALA A 194 -13.50 -18.22 -19.21
CA ALA A 194 -14.48 -17.62 -20.10
C ALA A 194 -15.47 -16.68 -19.39
N LEU A 195 -15.60 -16.78 -18.06
CA LEU A 195 -16.54 -15.99 -17.27
C LEU A 195 -15.91 -14.75 -16.64
N LEU A 196 -14.58 -14.57 -16.71
CA LEU A 196 -13.88 -13.52 -15.97
C LEU A 196 -14.42 -12.10 -16.30
N ASN A 197 -14.74 -11.86 -17.57
CA ASN A 197 -15.24 -10.56 -18.03
C ASN A 197 -16.66 -10.22 -17.52
N GLU A 198 -17.40 -11.19 -16.98
CA GLU A 198 -18.72 -10.94 -16.39
C GLU A 198 -18.63 -10.28 -14.99
N GLN A 199 -17.43 -10.19 -14.41
CA GLN A 199 -17.22 -9.55 -13.10
C GLN A 199 -17.77 -8.13 -13.04
N GLU A 200 -17.59 -7.35 -14.12
CA GLU A 200 -17.94 -5.92 -14.17
C GLU A 200 -19.46 -5.72 -14.22
N ARG A 201 -20.19 -6.76 -14.62
CA ARG A 201 -21.65 -6.76 -14.74
C ARG A 201 -22.34 -7.34 -13.50
N HIS A 202 -21.59 -8.02 -12.62
CA HIS A 202 -22.15 -8.68 -11.46
C HIS A 202 -22.24 -7.74 -10.24
N ARG A 203 -23.38 -7.06 -10.10
CA ARG A 203 -23.59 -6.00 -9.09
C ARG A 203 -23.18 -6.40 -7.66
N ARG A 204 -23.63 -7.55 -7.16
CA ARG A 204 -23.31 -7.97 -5.79
C ARG A 204 -21.79 -8.14 -5.57
N TYR A 205 -21.08 -8.64 -6.58
CA TYR A 205 -19.63 -8.77 -6.49
C TYR A 205 -18.94 -7.41 -6.48
N GLN A 206 -19.41 -6.47 -7.31
CA GLN A 206 -18.91 -5.10 -7.31
C GLN A 206 -19.13 -4.42 -5.94
N ASP A 207 -20.32 -4.55 -5.37
CA ASP A 207 -20.66 -4.01 -4.06
C ASP A 207 -19.78 -4.64 -2.96
N ALA A 208 -19.69 -5.98 -2.91
CA ALA A 208 -18.85 -6.69 -1.94
C ALA A 208 -17.36 -6.32 -2.06
N ALA A 209 -16.83 -6.21 -3.27
CA ALA A 209 -15.44 -5.81 -3.49
C ALA A 209 -15.21 -4.34 -3.11
N GLN A 210 -16.20 -3.46 -3.29
CA GLN A 210 -16.11 -2.06 -2.89
C GLN A 210 -16.12 -1.92 -1.37
N ASP A 211 -17.03 -2.62 -0.69
CA ASP A 211 -17.13 -2.62 0.78
C ASP A 211 -15.87 -3.21 1.41
N PHE A 212 -15.34 -4.30 0.84
CA PHE A 212 -14.09 -4.91 1.28
C PHE A 212 -12.90 -3.94 1.19
N ARG A 213 -12.79 -3.15 0.12
CA ARG A 213 -11.76 -2.10 -0.01
C ARG A 213 -11.90 -1.04 1.09
N ILE A 214 -13.12 -0.57 1.34
CA ILE A 214 -13.41 0.44 2.37
C ILE A 214 -13.04 -0.10 3.76
N HIS A 215 -13.41 -1.34 4.08
CA HIS A 215 -13.07 -1.96 5.37
C HIS A 215 -11.56 -2.05 5.59
N ILE A 216 -10.80 -2.48 4.58
CA ILE A 216 -9.33 -2.54 4.68
C ILE A 216 -8.70 -1.17 4.87
N ILE A 217 -9.20 -0.16 4.14
CA ILE A 217 -8.71 1.21 4.27
C ILE A 217 -8.95 1.72 5.70
N ASN A 218 -10.17 1.58 6.23
CA ASN A 218 -10.49 2.00 7.60
C ASN A 218 -9.63 1.27 8.62
N ALA A 219 -9.50 -0.05 8.49
CA ALA A 219 -8.65 -0.86 9.36
C ALA A 219 -7.19 -0.36 9.38
N HIS A 220 -6.65 0.00 8.21
CA HIS A 220 -5.29 0.56 8.13
C HIS A 220 -5.22 1.98 8.70
N LEU A 221 -6.21 2.84 8.49
CA LEU A 221 -6.25 4.18 9.11
C LEU A 221 -6.34 4.09 10.64
N HIS A 222 -7.16 3.18 11.17
CA HIS A 222 -7.23 2.89 12.60
C HIS A 222 -5.92 2.30 13.15
N LEU A 223 -5.20 1.50 12.35
CA LEU A 223 -3.85 1.03 12.72
C LEU A 223 -2.89 2.19 12.91
N LEU A 224 -2.82 3.11 11.94
CA LEU A 224 -1.99 4.31 12.03
C LEU A 224 -2.33 5.10 13.29
N ARG A 225 -3.62 5.32 13.55
CA ARG A 225 -4.10 6.08 14.71
C ARG A 225 -3.72 5.40 16.02
N THR A 226 -3.92 4.09 16.10
CA THR A 226 -3.68 3.31 17.33
C THR A 226 -2.20 3.29 17.72
N LEU A 227 -1.30 3.30 16.73
CA LEU A 227 0.15 3.26 16.96
C LEU A 227 0.76 4.63 17.30
N LEU A 228 0.02 5.72 17.08
CA LEU A 228 0.48 7.07 17.39
C LEU A 228 0.40 7.39 18.89
N ASP A 229 1.50 7.90 19.42
CA ASP A 229 1.54 8.57 20.71
C ASP A 229 0.67 9.84 20.72
N THR A 230 0.27 10.28 21.91
CA THR A 230 -0.46 11.54 22.12
C THR A 230 0.38 12.71 21.62
N GLY A 231 -0.11 13.43 20.60
CA GLY A 231 0.62 14.53 19.94
C GLY A 231 1.54 14.09 18.80
N GLY A 232 1.56 12.78 18.49
CA GLY A 232 2.27 12.22 17.34
C GLY A 232 1.66 12.65 16.00
N VAL A 233 2.40 12.39 14.93
CA VAL A 233 2.02 12.74 13.56
C VAL A 233 2.04 11.49 12.68
N ALA A 234 1.01 11.28 11.85
CA ALA A 234 1.03 10.27 10.81
C ALA A 234 1.36 10.88 9.45
N VAL A 235 2.04 10.10 8.60
CA VAL A 235 2.20 10.36 7.17
C VAL A 235 1.59 9.21 6.40
N LEU A 236 0.66 9.50 5.50
CA LEU A 236 0.04 8.53 4.61
C LEU A 236 0.40 8.86 3.17
N LEU A 237 1.19 8.00 2.53
CA LEU A 237 1.47 8.04 1.10
C LEU A 237 0.65 6.95 0.41
N SER A 238 -0.14 7.30 -0.60
CA SER A 238 -0.93 6.32 -1.35
C SER A 238 -1.03 6.68 -2.83
N ASP A 239 -0.90 5.68 -3.70
CA ASP A 239 -1.37 5.80 -5.07
C ASP A 239 -2.90 5.91 -5.06
N ILE A 240 -3.46 6.87 -5.80
CA ILE A 240 -4.90 7.10 -5.88
C ILE A 240 -5.47 6.88 -7.27
N ARG A 241 -4.64 7.07 -8.31
CA ARG A 241 -4.99 6.83 -9.71
C ARG A 241 -3.81 6.24 -10.45
N GLY A 242 -4.04 5.20 -11.25
CA GLY A 242 -3.08 4.67 -12.21
C GLY A 242 -3.37 5.26 -13.59
N PHE A 243 -2.34 5.52 -14.39
CA PHE A 243 -2.52 5.98 -15.75
C PHE A 243 -1.56 5.31 -16.73
N VAL A 244 -2.05 5.10 -17.96
CA VAL A 244 -1.24 4.63 -19.10
C VAL A 244 -1.07 5.74 -20.12
N PHE A 245 0.10 5.81 -20.74
CA PHE A 245 0.46 6.84 -21.72
C PHE A 245 1.26 6.27 -22.90
N ASN A 246 1.07 6.84 -24.09
CA ASN A 246 1.65 6.34 -25.35
C ASN A 246 2.67 7.30 -26.00
N VAL A 247 3.10 8.35 -25.29
CA VAL A 247 3.94 9.41 -25.85
C VAL A 247 5.42 9.17 -25.51
N HIS A 248 6.25 9.08 -26.55
CA HIS A 248 7.71 9.01 -26.44
C HIS A 248 8.27 10.42 -26.24
N GLY A 249 8.99 10.65 -25.14
CA GLY A 249 9.60 11.95 -24.85
C GLY A 249 8.72 12.81 -23.94
N THR A 250 9.36 13.43 -22.98
CA THR A 250 8.76 14.22 -21.91
C THR A 250 8.08 15.48 -22.44
N ASP A 251 6.75 15.48 -22.47
CA ASP A 251 5.91 16.44 -21.74
C ASP A 251 4.46 15.94 -21.85
N HIS A 252 3.82 15.83 -20.70
CA HIS A 252 2.62 15.04 -20.52
C HIS A 252 1.37 15.75 -21.06
N ASP A 253 1.01 15.47 -22.31
CA ASP A 253 -0.29 15.86 -22.83
C ASP A 253 -1.38 14.99 -22.18
N ALA A 254 -2.13 15.57 -21.24
CA ALA A 254 -3.20 14.92 -20.50
C ALA A 254 -4.26 14.27 -21.40
N THR A 255 -4.36 14.71 -22.66
CA THR A 255 -5.29 14.18 -23.67
C THR A 255 -4.99 12.74 -24.12
N HIS A 256 -3.76 12.25 -23.90
CA HIS A 256 -3.33 10.90 -24.30
C HIS A 256 -3.28 9.90 -23.13
N ARG A 257 -3.79 10.29 -21.96
CA ARG A 257 -3.77 9.48 -20.75
C ARG A 257 -5.12 8.78 -20.54
N ARG A 258 -5.07 7.48 -20.25
CA ARG A 258 -6.23 6.76 -19.69
C ARG A 258 -5.96 6.51 -18.21
N ALA A 259 -6.79 7.09 -17.34
CA ALA A 259 -6.66 6.98 -15.90
C ALA A 259 -7.70 6.02 -15.32
N ILE A 260 -7.31 5.29 -14.28
CA ILE A 260 -8.15 4.34 -13.54
C ILE A 260 -8.01 4.64 -12.05
N PRO A 261 -9.12 4.84 -11.31
CA PRO A 261 -9.05 5.01 -9.86
C PRO A 261 -8.52 3.74 -9.20
N LEU A 262 -7.59 3.89 -8.24
CA LEU A 262 -7.02 2.78 -7.49
C LEU A 262 -7.61 2.64 -6.10
N VAL A 263 -8.11 3.74 -5.54
CA VAL A 263 -8.81 3.78 -4.26
C VAL A 263 -10.30 4.11 -4.47
N PRO A 264 -11.19 3.70 -3.55
CA PRO A 264 -12.56 4.20 -3.47
C PRO A 264 -12.66 5.71 -3.56
N ARG A 265 -13.76 6.21 -4.14
CA ARG A 265 -14.06 7.66 -4.15
C ARG A 265 -14.19 8.25 -2.74
N ALA A 266 -14.61 7.44 -1.77
CA ALA A 266 -14.73 7.82 -0.37
C ALA A 266 -13.36 7.95 0.34
N PHE A 267 -12.24 7.57 -0.28
CA PHE A 267 -10.93 7.52 0.38
C PHE A 267 -10.54 8.83 1.10
N PRO A 268 -10.68 10.04 0.50
CA PRO A 268 -10.40 11.28 1.21
C PRO A 268 -11.29 11.49 2.43
N ASP A 269 -12.59 11.17 2.31
CA ASP A 269 -13.55 11.30 3.42
C ASP A 269 -13.16 10.37 4.58
N LEU A 270 -12.77 9.13 4.30
CA LEU A 270 -12.31 8.18 5.34
C LEU A 270 -11.06 8.69 6.10
N VAL A 271 -10.14 9.35 5.39
CA VAL A 271 -8.97 9.99 6.01
C VAL A 271 -9.42 11.12 6.95
N HIS A 272 -10.34 11.98 6.49
CA HIS A 272 -10.88 13.08 7.28
C HIS A 272 -11.72 12.64 8.48
N ASP A 273 -12.44 11.52 8.37
CA ASP A 273 -13.23 10.96 9.46
C ASP A 273 -12.32 10.38 10.57
N THR A 274 -11.11 9.94 10.22
CA THR A 274 -10.17 9.32 11.17
C THR A 274 -9.18 10.33 11.76
N PHE A 275 -8.76 11.32 10.97
CA PHE A 275 -7.67 12.24 11.31
C PHE A 275 -8.00 13.70 10.99
N THR A 276 -7.39 14.60 11.75
CA THR A 276 -7.28 16.01 11.36
C THR A 276 -6.21 16.15 10.28
N LEU A 277 -6.59 16.64 9.11
CA LEU A 277 -5.65 16.92 8.01
C LEU A 277 -4.81 18.16 8.32
N MET A 278 -3.48 18.00 8.34
CA MET A 278 -2.54 19.13 8.48
C MET A 278 -2.02 19.61 7.12
N GLU A 279 -1.70 18.69 6.22
CA GLU A 279 -1.15 18.98 4.90
C GLU A 279 -1.56 17.89 3.92
N GLU A 280 -1.87 18.28 2.70
CA GLU A 280 -2.16 17.40 1.57
C GLU A 280 -1.32 17.85 0.38
N ALA A 281 -0.68 16.90 -0.29
CA ALA A 281 0.09 17.14 -1.50
C ALA A 281 -0.18 16.03 -2.52
N HIS A 282 -0.18 16.42 -3.80
CA HIS A 282 -0.39 15.51 -4.93
C HIS A 282 0.79 15.60 -5.88
N TRP A 283 1.24 14.46 -6.37
CA TRP A 283 2.28 14.38 -7.38
C TRP A 283 2.16 13.09 -8.19
N GLU A 284 2.97 12.94 -9.22
CA GLU A 284 2.99 11.75 -10.07
C GLU A 284 4.33 11.02 -9.99
N TRP A 285 4.30 9.72 -10.24
CA TRP A 285 5.50 8.93 -10.49
C TRP A 285 5.27 7.93 -11.62
N LEU A 286 6.36 7.57 -12.30
CA LEU A 286 6.34 6.63 -13.40
C LEU A 286 6.82 5.27 -12.92
N THR A 287 6.18 4.19 -13.35
CA THR A 287 6.74 2.84 -13.20
C THR A 287 7.57 2.44 -14.40
N ASP A 288 7.03 2.72 -15.59
CA ASP A 288 7.60 2.30 -16.86
C ASP A 288 7.52 3.44 -17.88
N LEU A 289 8.56 3.58 -18.71
CA LEU A 289 8.50 4.46 -19.87
C LEU A 289 7.80 3.76 -21.04
N SER A 290 7.11 4.55 -21.87
CA SER A 290 6.52 4.04 -23.10
C SER A 290 7.61 3.64 -24.11
N THR A 291 7.46 2.46 -24.70
CA THR A 291 8.27 1.94 -25.79
C THR A 291 7.39 1.76 -27.03
N GLU A 292 7.96 1.61 -28.22
CA GLU A 292 7.19 1.41 -29.46
C GLU A 292 6.19 0.23 -29.35
N GLN A 293 6.49 -0.73 -28.48
CA GLN A 293 5.72 -1.96 -28.31
C GLN A 293 4.76 -1.92 -27.10
N ARG A 294 4.95 -1.01 -26.14
CA ARG A 294 4.21 -1.02 -24.87
C ARG A 294 3.96 0.39 -24.33
N PRO A 295 2.73 0.70 -23.87
CA PRO A 295 2.45 1.94 -23.17
C PRO A 295 3.31 2.09 -21.92
N GLY A 296 3.67 3.33 -21.62
CA GLY A 296 4.23 3.71 -20.32
C GLY A 296 3.14 3.71 -19.25
N ARG A 297 3.58 3.64 -18.00
CA ARG A 297 2.69 3.55 -16.83
C ARG A 297 3.17 4.48 -15.74
N GLY A 298 2.22 5.10 -15.06
CA GLY A 298 2.48 5.94 -13.91
C GLY A 298 1.29 5.98 -12.98
N TYR A 299 1.48 6.63 -11.85
CA TYR A 299 0.50 6.75 -10.80
C TYR A 299 0.51 8.17 -10.27
N GLU A 300 -0.66 8.63 -9.89
CA GLU A 300 -0.84 9.79 -9.05
C GLU A 300 -0.85 9.35 -7.60
N VAL A 301 -0.05 10.05 -6.81
CA VAL A 301 0.17 9.84 -5.40
C VAL A 301 -0.44 11.00 -4.65
N VAL A 302 -1.15 10.69 -3.58
CA VAL A 302 -1.47 11.66 -2.54
C VAL A 302 -0.60 11.39 -1.32
N GLY A 303 -0.10 12.47 -0.74
CA GLY A 303 0.57 12.47 0.56
C GLY A 303 -0.23 13.29 1.55
N TYR A 304 -0.56 12.68 2.69
CA TYR A 304 -1.19 13.35 3.81
C TYR A 304 -0.25 13.42 5.01
N MET A 305 -0.25 14.57 5.69
CA MET A 305 0.25 14.70 7.06
C MET A 305 -0.95 14.87 8.00
N LEU A 306 -1.02 14.02 9.03
CA LEU A 306 -2.24 13.74 9.77
C LEU A 306 -1.99 13.84 11.29
N LYS A 307 -2.97 14.37 12.02
CA LYS A 307 -3.03 14.32 13.49
C LYS A 307 -4.25 13.51 13.97
N PRO A 308 -4.11 12.71 15.05
CA PRO A 308 -5.17 11.86 15.58
C PRO A 308 -6.34 12.63 16.21
#